data_AF-A0A3M2SUV3-F1
#
_entry.id   AF-A0A3M2SUV3-F1
#
_cell.length_a   1.000
_cell.length_b   1.000
_cell.length_c   1.000
_cell.angle_alpha   90.00
_cell.angle_beta   90.00
_cell.angle_gamma   90.00
#
_symmetry.space_group_name_H-M   'P 1'
#
loop_
_entity.id
_entity.type
_entity.pdbx_description
1 polymer ?
#
loop_
_entity_poly.entity_id
_entity_poly.type
_entity_poly.pdbx_seq_one_letter_code
_entity_poly.pdbx_strand_id
1 'polypeptide(L)'
;MVDFTRNAPGPHLVERIEYDPGRTAHIALLRSKETGRVSYILAPDGLRPGEMVQSYTPGIPEDLWKSMGGVVDPGVLAAKTAQRGNCLPLHMIPVGSLVFNIGLYPGKGGILCRSAGTFGTVLAKGEDQIQEAERRENLLGDPNPKEPTKRELQKKERTAEHITVRLRSGEVRLIHKDCSATIGIASNPSYQYAQYGKAGRSRWKNIRPTVRGVAKNAADHPHGGGRGKSKGNVDPKSPWGVPTKSGFKTRPKRKINHAVVHEKPRNQGKRRKRN
;
A
#
# COMPACT_ATOMS: atom_id res chain seq x y z
N MET A 1 -4.46 4.67 -20.31
CA MET A 1 -3.41 4.35 -19.30
C MET A 1 -3.83 4.94 -17.96
N VAL A 2 -3.62 4.24 -16.84
CA VAL A 2 -3.99 4.72 -15.50
C VAL A 2 -2.87 5.59 -14.93
N ASP A 3 -3.22 6.78 -14.43
CA ASP A 3 -2.32 7.71 -13.75
C ASP A 3 -2.20 7.34 -12.26
N PHE A 4 -1.01 6.83 -11.90
CA PHE A 4 -0.65 6.53 -10.52
C PHE A 4 0.09 7.67 -9.81
N THR A 5 0.54 8.69 -10.56
CA THR A 5 1.34 9.81 -10.05
C THR A 5 0.48 10.94 -9.52
N ARG A 6 -0.65 11.22 -10.19
CA ARG A 6 -1.60 12.28 -9.80
C ARG A 6 -0.93 13.67 -9.72
N ASN A 7 -0.06 14.00 -10.68
CA ASN A 7 0.65 15.28 -10.67
C ASN A 7 -0.20 16.48 -11.16
N ALA A 8 -1.30 16.23 -11.88
CA ALA A 8 -2.17 17.29 -12.36
C ALA A 8 -2.91 17.96 -11.18
N PRO A 9 -2.73 19.29 -10.95
CA PRO A 9 -3.42 20.01 -9.90
C PRO A 9 -4.90 20.21 -10.25
N GLY A 10 -5.62 20.80 -9.29
CA GLY A 10 -6.98 21.26 -9.51
C GLY A 10 -8.07 20.18 -9.38
N PRO A 11 -9.33 20.61 -9.38
CA PRO A 11 -10.46 19.72 -9.19
C PRO A 11 -10.78 18.92 -10.46
N HIS A 12 -11.01 17.62 -10.29
CA HIS A 12 -11.33 16.69 -11.37
C HIS A 12 -12.70 16.06 -11.14
N LEU A 13 -13.55 16.11 -12.16
CA LEU A 13 -14.88 15.48 -12.15
C LEU A 13 -14.75 14.00 -12.48
N VAL A 14 -15.37 13.14 -11.68
CA VAL A 14 -15.52 11.72 -11.99
C VAL A 14 -16.62 11.57 -13.02
N GLU A 15 -16.27 11.23 -14.27
CA GLU A 15 -17.28 11.02 -15.31
C GLU A 15 -17.97 9.68 -15.17
N ARG A 16 -17.20 8.62 -14.93
CA ARG A 16 -17.70 7.26 -14.84
C ARG A 16 -16.70 6.32 -14.19
N ILE A 17 -17.21 5.18 -13.75
CA ILE A 17 -16.44 4.09 -13.16
C ILE A 17 -16.52 2.89 -14.11
N GLU A 18 -15.36 2.35 -14.46
CA GLU A 18 -15.24 1.31 -15.47
C GLU A 18 -14.63 0.03 -14.89
N TYR A 19 -15.00 -1.09 -15.49
CA TYR A 19 -14.33 -2.37 -15.30
C TYR A 19 -13.02 -2.39 -16.09
N ASP A 20 -11.95 -2.88 -15.47
CA ASP A 20 -10.65 -3.03 -16.13
C ASP A 20 -10.21 -4.51 -16.07
N PRO A 21 -10.00 -5.17 -17.23
CA PRO A 21 -9.67 -6.59 -17.27
C PRO A 21 -8.27 -6.93 -16.74
N GLY A 22 -7.34 -5.95 -16.74
CA GLY A 22 -5.96 -6.13 -16.33
C GLY A 22 -5.71 -5.95 -14.83
N ARG A 23 -6.75 -5.68 -14.04
CA ARG A 23 -6.66 -5.38 -12.61
C ARG A 23 -7.93 -5.81 -11.89
N THR A 24 -7.85 -5.87 -10.56
CA THR A 24 -8.97 -6.34 -9.72
C THR A 24 -9.87 -5.20 -9.26
N ALA A 25 -9.29 -4.03 -8.95
CA ALA A 25 -10.02 -2.81 -8.60
C ALA A 25 -10.61 -2.15 -9.86
N HIS A 26 -11.69 -1.39 -9.68
CA HIS A 26 -12.25 -0.56 -10.75
C HIS A 26 -11.36 0.67 -11.01
N ILE A 27 -11.54 1.27 -12.19
CA ILE A 27 -10.90 2.52 -12.56
C ILE A 27 -11.98 3.60 -12.72
N ALA A 28 -11.61 4.85 -12.41
CA ALA A 28 -12.48 5.99 -12.62
C ALA A 28 -11.90 6.87 -13.73
N LEU A 29 -12.73 7.26 -14.68
CA LEU A 29 -12.38 8.27 -15.66
C LEU A 29 -12.64 9.65 -15.05
N LEU A 30 -11.61 10.46 -15.01
CA LEU A 30 -11.64 11.83 -14.53
C LEU A 30 -11.55 12.81 -15.69
N ARG A 31 -12.23 13.95 -15.57
CA ARG A 31 -12.04 15.13 -16.41
C ARG A 31 -11.57 16.30 -15.54
N SER A 32 -10.42 16.89 -15.87
CA SER A 32 -9.95 18.13 -15.24
C SER A 32 -10.93 19.28 -15.54
N LYS A 33 -11.37 20.02 -14.53
CA LYS A 33 -12.25 21.19 -14.74
C LYS A 33 -11.52 22.36 -15.39
N GLU A 34 -10.23 22.51 -15.11
CA GLU A 34 -9.40 23.60 -15.63
C GLU A 34 -8.99 23.36 -17.09
N THR A 35 -8.48 22.16 -17.38
CA THR A 35 -7.86 21.87 -18.70
C THR A 35 -8.76 21.05 -19.63
N GLY A 36 -9.86 20.48 -19.12
CA GLY A 36 -10.71 19.55 -19.87
C GLY A 36 -10.06 18.19 -20.20
N ARG A 37 -8.78 17.98 -19.85
CA ARG A 37 -8.05 16.74 -20.09
C ARG A 37 -8.65 15.59 -19.28
N VAL A 38 -8.68 14.42 -19.90
CA VAL A 38 -9.19 13.20 -19.27
C VAL A 38 -8.05 12.30 -18.79
N SER A 39 -8.23 11.64 -17.66
CA SER A 39 -7.25 10.70 -17.10
C SER A 39 -7.96 9.58 -16.34
N TYR A 40 -7.35 8.40 -16.31
CA TYR A 40 -7.86 7.28 -15.51
C TYR A 40 -7.14 7.21 -14.18
N ILE A 41 -7.86 6.95 -13.09
CA ILE A 41 -7.27 6.67 -11.77
C ILE A 41 -7.79 5.33 -11.23
N LEU A 42 -7.15 4.80 -10.20
CA LEU A 42 -7.76 3.74 -9.41
C LEU A 42 -8.98 4.30 -8.67
N ALA A 43 -10.13 3.64 -8.83
CA ALA A 43 -11.34 4.06 -8.15
C ALA A 43 -11.25 3.71 -6.64
N PRO A 44 -11.51 4.66 -5.75
CA PRO A 44 -11.78 4.39 -4.34
C PRO A 44 -13.10 3.65 -4.18
N ASP A 45 -13.23 2.94 -3.06
CA ASP A 45 -14.50 2.38 -2.64
C ASP A 45 -15.51 3.50 -2.33
N GLY A 46 -16.75 3.30 -2.75
CA GLY A 46 -17.82 4.30 -2.59
C GLY A 46 -17.76 5.51 -3.53
N LEU A 47 -16.71 5.71 -4.33
CA LEU A 47 -16.68 6.79 -5.34
C LEU A 47 -17.81 6.57 -6.36
N ARG A 48 -18.43 7.66 -6.84
CA ARG A 48 -19.51 7.62 -7.84
C ARG A 48 -19.29 8.67 -8.95
N PRO A 49 -19.88 8.46 -10.15
CA PRO A 49 -19.96 9.49 -11.18
C PRO A 49 -20.58 10.79 -10.63
N GLY A 50 -20.05 11.93 -11.03
CA GLY A 50 -20.48 13.26 -10.56
C GLY A 50 -19.70 13.79 -9.36
N GLU A 51 -18.98 12.94 -8.62
CA GLU A 51 -18.14 13.39 -7.51
C GLU A 51 -16.89 14.14 -8.01
N MET A 52 -16.36 15.02 -7.15
CA MET A 52 -15.13 15.76 -7.42
C MET A 52 -13.98 15.17 -6.61
N VAL A 53 -12.83 14.99 -7.25
CA VAL A 53 -11.59 14.55 -6.61
C VAL A 53 -10.45 15.47 -6.99
N GLN A 54 -9.50 15.64 -6.09
CA GLN A 54 -8.37 16.55 -6.30
C GLN A 54 -7.04 15.89 -5.93
N SER A 55 -5.96 16.33 -6.56
CA SER A 55 -4.61 16.01 -6.13
C SER A 55 -3.94 17.23 -5.52
N TYR A 56 -3.34 17.03 -4.35
CA TYR A 56 -2.55 18.00 -3.60
C TYR A 56 -1.05 17.64 -3.61
N THR A 57 -0.65 16.64 -4.40
CA THR A 57 0.76 16.27 -4.60
C THR A 57 1.63 17.41 -5.17
N PRO A 58 1.19 18.23 -6.14
CA PRO A 58 1.99 19.36 -6.62
C PRO A 58 2.05 20.55 -5.63
N GLY A 59 1.16 20.59 -4.64
CA GLY A 59 1.08 21.67 -3.66
C GLY A 59 -0.36 21.99 -3.24
N ILE A 60 -0.47 22.84 -2.22
CA ILE A 60 -1.75 23.39 -1.74
C ILE A 60 -2.14 24.56 -2.66
N PRO A 61 -3.36 24.59 -3.23
CA PRO A 61 -3.79 25.71 -4.06
C PRO A 61 -3.87 27.01 -3.25
N GLU A 62 -3.60 28.15 -3.90
CA GLU A 62 -3.56 29.46 -3.23
C GLU A 62 -4.87 29.81 -2.51
N ASP A 63 -6.02 29.45 -3.08
CA ASP A 63 -7.32 29.74 -2.48
C ASP A 63 -7.47 29.04 -1.12
N LEU A 64 -6.99 27.79 -1.04
CA LEU A 64 -7.00 27.03 0.20
C LEU A 64 -6.00 27.63 1.20
N TRP A 65 -4.82 28.04 0.75
CA TRP A 65 -3.81 28.71 1.56
C TRP A 65 -4.33 30.03 2.16
N LYS A 66 -4.94 30.89 1.33
CA LYS A 66 -5.55 32.16 1.75
C LYS A 66 -6.69 31.92 2.75
N SER A 67 -7.50 30.88 2.54
CA SER A 67 -8.56 30.50 3.49
C SER A 67 -8.07 30.08 4.87
N MET A 68 -6.78 29.73 5.01
CA MET A 68 -6.13 29.38 6.28
C MET A 68 -5.38 30.56 6.91
N GLY A 69 -5.45 31.77 6.33
CA GLY A 69 -4.80 32.96 6.89
C GLY A 69 -3.27 32.98 6.73
N GLY A 70 -2.71 32.20 5.79
CA GLY A 70 -1.29 32.25 5.46
C GLY A 70 -0.39 31.29 6.26
N VAL A 71 -0.95 30.45 7.13
CA VAL A 71 -0.23 29.39 7.85
C VAL A 71 -0.93 28.04 7.59
N VAL A 72 -0.17 26.96 7.45
CA VAL A 72 -0.74 25.62 7.34
C VAL A 72 -1.20 25.14 8.70
N ASP A 73 -2.51 25.16 8.93
CA ASP A 73 -3.12 24.43 10.04
C ASP A 73 -3.38 22.98 9.60
N PRO A 74 -2.72 21.97 10.21
CA PRO A 74 -2.90 20.56 9.84
C PRO A 74 -4.35 20.07 10.01
N GLY A 75 -5.10 20.61 10.98
CA GLY A 75 -6.48 20.25 11.25
C GLY A 75 -7.44 20.80 10.19
N VAL A 76 -7.32 22.08 9.86
CA VAL A 76 -8.13 22.71 8.80
C VAL A 76 -7.79 22.10 7.44
N LEU A 77 -6.50 21.88 7.16
CA LEU A 77 -6.05 21.21 5.95
C LEU A 77 -6.66 19.81 5.85
N ALA A 78 -6.55 19.00 6.90
CA ALA A 78 -7.12 17.65 6.92
C ALA A 78 -8.64 17.67 6.71
N ALA A 79 -9.38 18.55 7.37
CA ALA A 79 -10.83 18.64 7.24
C ALA A 79 -11.29 18.90 5.81
N LYS A 80 -10.58 19.77 5.07
CA LYS A 80 -10.92 20.11 3.69
C LYS A 80 -10.38 19.11 2.67
N THR A 81 -9.19 18.57 2.90
CA THR A 81 -8.45 17.80 1.88
C THR A 81 -8.55 16.28 2.06
N ALA A 82 -8.74 15.77 3.28
CA ALA A 82 -8.79 14.34 3.58
C ALA A 82 -10.13 13.69 3.23
N GLN A 83 -10.68 14.04 2.07
CA GLN A 83 -11.86 13.42 1.49
C GLN A 83 -11.47 12.20 0.65
N ARG A 84 -12.39 11.22 0.55
CA ARG A 84 -12.16 9.99 -0.23
C ARG A 84 -11.79 10.31 -1.68
N GLY A 85 -10.80 9.59 -2.21
CA GLY A 85 -10.34 9.76 -3.59
C GLY A 85 -9.39 10.93 -3.84
N ASN A 86 -9.22 11.84 -2.88
CA ASN A 86 -8.16 12.84 -2.96
C ASN A 86 -6.79 12.18 -2.79
N CYS A 87 -5.82 12.69 -3.53
CA CYS A 87 -4.43 12.25 -3.46
C CYS A 87 -3.60 13.33 -2.76
N LEU A 88 -2.84 12.95 -1.73
CA LEU A 88 -2.03 13.87 -0.95
C LEU A 88 -0.64 13.26 -0.69
N PRO A 89 0.38 14.09 -0.45
CA PRO A 89 1.60 13.65 0.22
C PRO A 89 1.28 13.07 1.61
N LEU A 90 2.01 12.04 2.04
CA LEU A 90 1.74 11.36 3.32
C LEU A 90 1.83 12.31 4.53
N HIS A 91 2.67 13.34 4.50
CA HIS A 91 2.79 14.31 5.61
C HIS A 91 1.51 15.13 5.86
N MET A 92 0.70 15.34 4.82
CA MET A 92 -0.57 16.07 4.93
C MET A 92 -1.70 15.19 5.45
N ILE A 93 -1.58 13.86 5.34
CA ILE A 93 -2.65 12.93 5.72
C ILE A 93 -2.68 12.75 7.23
N PRO A 94 -3.85 12.86 7.90
CA PRO A 94 -3.91 12.68 9.35
C PRO A 94 -3.65 11.23 9.75
N VAL A 95 -3.05 11.06 10.93
CA VAL A 95 -2.80 9.74 11.53
C VAL A 95 -4.13 9.00 11.74
N GLY A 96 -4.14 7.69 11.55
CA GLY A 96 -5.33 6.84 11.60
C GLY A 96 -6.09 6.72 10.28
N SER A 97 -5.80 7.59 9.30
CA SER A 97 -6.46 7.56 7.99
C SER A 97 -6.20 6.26 7.24
N LEU A 98 -7.24 5.78 6.56
CA LEU A 98 -7.14 4.70 5.59
C LEU A 98 -6.69 5.27 4.24
N VAL A 99 -5.65 4.68 3.67
CA VAL A 99 -5.06 5.12 2.40
C VAL A 99 -4.78 3.94 1.48
N PHE A 100 -4.89 4.15 0.18
CA PHE A 100 -4.53 3.18 -0.85
C PHE A 100 -3.67 3.84 -1.92
N ASN A 101 -3.14 3.06 -2.86
CA ASN A 101 -2.22 3.56 -3.90
C ASN A 101 -1.01 4.32 -3.31
N ILE A 102 -0.33 3.73 -2.33
CA ILE A 102 0.72 4.37 -1.54
C ILE A 102 2.04 4.32 -2.32
N GLY A 103 2.72 5.45 -2.43
CA GLY A 103 4.04 5.58 -3.04
C GLY A 103 5.13 4.91 -2.21
N LEU A 104 6.21 4.50 -2.88
CA LEU A 104 7.43 4.02 -2.22
C LEU A 104 8.57 5.03 -2.30
N TYR A 105 8.58 5.83 -3.36
CA TYR A 105 9.54 6.88 -3.64
C TYR A 105 8.77 8.15 -4.04
N PRO A 106 9.21 9.34 -3.61
CA PRO A 106 8.61 10.61 -4.02
C PRO A 106 8.55 10.73 -5.55
N GLY A 107 7.46 11.27 -6.08
CA GLY A 107 7.27 11.53 -7.51
C GLY A 107 7.06 10.29 -8.42
N LYS A 108 7.30 9.06 -7.94
CA LYS A 108 7.14 7.83 -8.76
C LYS A 108 5.73 7.24 -8.75
N GLY A 109 4.79 7.89 -8.06
CA GLY A 109 3.41 7.45 -7.93
C GLY A 109 3.21 6.23 -7.03
N GLY A 110 1.95 5.82 -6.91
CA GLY A 110 1.52 4.74 -6.04
C GLY A 110 1.94 3.34 -6.52
N ILE A 111 2.50 2.54 -5.62
CA ILE A 111 2.96 1.16 -5.89
C ILE A 111 2.23 0.15 -5.00
N LEU A 112 2.01 0.51 -3.74
CA LEU A 112 1.46 -0.35 -2.69
C LEU A 112 -0.07 -0.18 -2.57
N CYS A 113 -0.75 -1.22 -2.10
CA CYS A 113 -2.20 -1.21 -1.84
C CYS A 113 -3.04 -0.78 -3.07
N ARG A 114 -2.81 -1.41 -4.23
CA ARG A 114 -3.52 -1.12 -5.50
C ARG A 114 -4.62 -2.13 -5.84
N SER A 115 -4.59 -3.30 -5.22
CA SER A 115 -5.55 -4.37 -5.49
C SER A 115 -6.90 -4.06 -4.87
N ALA A 116 -7.96 -4.66 -5.42
CA ALA A 116 -9.33 -4.52 -4.94
C ALA A 116 -9.47 -4.71 -3.42
N GLY A 117 -10.17 -3.80 -2.76
CA GLY A 117 -10.41 -3.82 -1.31
C GLY A 117 -9.17 -3.64 -0.43
N THR A 118 -7.99 -3.35 -1.00
CA THR A 118 -6.78 -3.15 -0.22
C THR A 118 -6.62 -1.71 0.24
N PHE A 119 -6.02 -1.56 1.42
CA PHE A 119 -5.69 -0.28 2.03
C PHE A 119 -4.50 -0.48 2.99
N GLY A 120 -3.85 0.61 3.35
CA GLY A 120 -2.96 0.75 4.49
C GLY A 120 -3.47 1.81 5.45
N THR A 121 -2.84 1.90 6.61
CA THR A 121 -3.20 2.86 7.67
C THR A 121 -1.98 3.67 8.03
N VAL A 122 -2.13 4.99 8.06
CA VAL A 122 -1.09 5.90 8.57
C VAL A 122 -1.03 5.77 10.09
N LEU A 123 0.09 5.30 10.64
CA LEU A 123 0.21 5.03 12.08
C LEU A 123 0.85 6.19 12.85
N ALA A 124 1.90 6.79 12.29
CA ALA A 124 2.63 7.87 12.95
C ALA A 124 3.44 8.66 11.92
N LYS A 125 3.59 9.96 12.17
CA LYS A 125 4.50 10.84 11.44
C LYS A 125 5.77 11.02 12.25
N GLY A 126 6.93 10.91 11.60
CA GLY A 126 8.20 11.00 12.30
C GLY A 126 8.46 12.36 12.95
N GLU A 127 8.02 13.45 12.31
CA GLU A 127 8.14 14.81 12.83
C GLU A 127 7.39 14.95 14.18
N ASP A 128 6.14 14.50 14.25
CA ASP A 128 5.33 14.52 15.49
C ASP A 128 6.00 13.72 16.62
N GLN A 129 6.53 12.52 16.30
CA GLN A 129 7.24 11.68 17.28
C GLN A 129 8.49 12.33 17.84
N ILE A 130 9.21 13.08 17.02
CA ILE A 130 10.43 13.80 17.45
C ILE A 130 10.05 14.97 18.35
N GLN A 131 9.04 15.76 17.97
CA GLN A 131 8.57 16.90 18.80
C GLN A 131 8.03 16.45 20.16
N GLU A 132 7.34 15.31 20.23
CA GLU A 132 6.89 14.72 21.49
C GLU A 132 8.07 14.23 22.34
N ALA A 133 9.09 13.62 21.73
CA ALA A 133 10.29 13.17 22.42
C ALA A 133 11.10 14.35 22.99
N GLU A 134 11.30 15.40 22.19
CA GLU A 134 12.01 16.62 22.61
C GLU A 134 11.27 17.35 23.73
N ARG A 135 9.93 17.48 23.64
CA ARG A 135 9.13 18.03 24.74
C ARG A 135 9.30 17.22 26.03
N ARG A 136 9.33 15.89 25.93
CA ARG A 136 9.54 15.00 27.08
C ARG A 136 10.95 15.13 27.66
N GLU A 137 11.97 15.22 26.82
CA GLU A 137 13.36 15.45 27.24
C GLU A 137 13.51 16.81 27.93
N ASN A 138 12.87 17.87 27.43
CA ASN A 138 12.91 19.19 28.07
C ASN A 138 12.25 19.21 29.46
N LEU A 139 11.26 18.35 29.71
CA LEU A 139 10.54 18.25 30.99
C LEU A 139 11.27 17.39 32.03
N LEU A 140 11.94 16.31 31.60
CA LEU A 140 12.49 15.26 32.48
C LEU A 140 14.01 15.09 32.35
N GLY A 141 14.66 15.85 31.47
CA GLY A 141 16.05 15.66 31.10
C GLY A 141 17.03 16.15 32.15
N ASP A 142 18.21 15.55 32.14
CA ASP A 142 19.33 15.99 32.96
C ASP A 142 19.75 17.42 32.57
N PRO A 143 20.10 18.30 33.53
CA PRO A 143 20.52 19.68 33.26
C PRO A 143 21.82 19.78 32.46
N ASN A 144 22.55 18.67 32.28
CA ASN A 144 23.74 18.59 31.44
C ASN A 144 23.62 17.42 30.43
N PRO A 145 22.90 17.61 29.31
CA PRO A 145 22.69 16.55 28.33
C PRO A 145 23.99 16.23 27.58
N LYS A 146 24.24 14.93 27.37
CA LYS A 146 25.36 14.48 26.53
C LYS A 146 25.09 14.82 25.07
N GLU A 147 26.09 15.33 24.36
CA GLU A 147 25.97 15.60 22.93
C GLU A 147 25.63 14.32 22.14
N PRO A 148 24.66 14.40 21.20
CA PRO A 148 24.21 13.24 20.44
C PRO A 148 25.30 12.76 19.49
N THR A 149 25.44 11.44 19.39
CA THR A 149 26.38 10.83 18.46
C THR A 149 25.91 11.02 17.00
N LYS A 150 26.84 11.01 16.04
CA LYS A 150 26.52 11.09 14.60
C LYS A 150 25.47 10.07 14.14
N ARG A 151 25.48 8.87 14.74
CA ARG A 151 24.51 7.80 14.45
C ARG A 151 23.11 8.12 14.97
N GLU A 152 23.00 8.77 16.12
CA GLU A 152 21.73 9.20 16.69
C GLU A 152 21.13 10.35 15.88
N LEU A 153 21.95 11.31 15.45
CA LEU A 153 21.53 12.38 14.54
C LEU A 153 20.96 11.80 13.23
N GLN A 154 21.68 10.88 12.58
CA GLN A 154 21.21 10.23 11.36
C GLN A 154 19.90 9.45 11.57
N LYS A 155 19.72 8.83 12.75
CA LYS A 155 18.47 8.13 13.07
C LYS A 155 17.32 9.10 13.28
N LYS A 156 17.54 10.24 13.94
CA LYS A 156 16.56 11.32 14.12
C LYS A 156 16.14 11.87 12.75
N GLU A 157 17.09 12.24 11.91
CA GLU A 157 16.85 12.75 10.55
C GLU A 157 16.04 11.76 9.70
N ARG A 158 16.46 10.49 9.66
CA ARG A 158 15.72 9.46 8.93
C ARG A 158 14.30 9.27 9.46
N THR A 159 14.09 9.43 10.76
CA THR A 159 12.74 9.33 11.34
C THR A 159 11.91 10.53 10.90
N ALA A 160 12.44 11.75 10.96
CA ALA A 160 11.77 12.98 10.53
C ALA A 160 11.27 12.92 9.08
N GLU A 161 12.10 12.40 8.16
CA GLU A 161 11.74 12.32 6.73
C GLU A 161 10.71 11.23 6.41
N HIS A 162 10.41 10.34 7.35
CA HIS A 162 9.60 9.15 7.08
C HIS A 162 8.33 9.08 7.93
N ILE A 163 7.34 8.43 7.37
CA ILE A 163 6.03 8.18 7.95
C ILE A 163 5.86 6.68 8.11
N THR A 164 5.36 6.28 9.26
CA THR A 164 5.12 4.88 9.60
C THR A 164 3.74 4.47 9.10
N VAL A 165 3.70 3.51 8.19
CA VAL A 165 2.47 3.03 7.55
C VAL A 165 2.33 1.52 7.74
N ARG A 166 1.13 1.10 8.15
CA ARG A 166 0.74 -0.32 8.19
C ARG A 166 0.15 -0.72 6.85
N LEU A 167 0.72 -1.72 6.19
CA LEU A 167 0.22 -2.24 4.92
C LEU A 167 -0.86 -3.31 5.12
N ARG A 168 -1.57 -3.67 4.05
CA ARG A 168 -2.56 -4.76 4.05
C ARG A 168 -2.00 -6.11 4.51
N SER A 169 -0.71 -6.34 4.33
CA SER A 169 -0.02 -7.56 4.81
C SER A 169 0.12 -7.63 6.33
N GLY A 170 -0.11 -6.52 7.04
CA GLY A 170 0.19 -6.35 8.46
C GLY A 170 1.63 -5.92 8.73
N GLU A 171 2.48 -5.77 7.71
CA GLU A 171 3.82 -5.19 7.83
C GLU A 171 3.72 -3.69 8.13
N VAL A 172 4.50 -3.21 9.09
CA VAL A 172 4.65 -1.79 9.38
C VAL A 172 5.99 -1.33 8.86
N ARG A 173 5.99 -0.30 8.02
CA ARG A 173 7.19 0.19 7.36
C ARG A 173 7.22 1.72 7.31
N LEU A 174 8.44 2.23 7.18
CA LEU A 174 8.74 3.63 6.88
C LEU A 174 8.56 3.89 5.39
N ILE A 175 7.94 5.02 5.07
CA ILE A 175 7.75 5.56 3.72
C ILE A 175 8.09 7.04 3.77
N HIS A 176 8.78 7.55 2.75
CA HIS A 176 9.17 8.97 2.70
C HIS A 176 7.95 9.90 2.77
N LYS A 177 8.07 11.02 3.48
CA LYS A 177 6.98 11.96 3.78
C LYS A 177 6.28 12.55 2.55
N ASP A 178 7.03 12.73 1.46
CA ASP A 178 6.54 13.26 0.18
C ASP A 178 5.99 12.19 -0.78
N CYS A 179 5.92 10.93 -0.35
CA CYS A 179 5.23 9.93 -1.16
C CYS A 179 3.73 10.24 -1.21
N SER A 180 3.15 10.10 -2.39
CA SER A 180 1.71 10.25 -2.60
C SER A 180 0.94 9.06 -2.04
N ALA A 181 -0.23 9.31 -1.48
CA ALA A 181 -1.23 8.30 -1.17
C ALA A 181 -2.64 8.84 -1.43
N THR A 182 -3.57 7.96 -1.77
CA THR A 182 -4.97 8.31 -2.01
C THR A 182 -5.81 7.95 -0.79
N ILE A 183 -6.63 8.87 -0.31
CA ILE A 183 -7.51 8.64 0.85
C ILE A 183 -8.59 7.62 0.50
N GLY A 184 -8.77 6.63 1.38
CA GLY A 184 -9.81 5.62 1.30
C GLY A 184 -9.29 4.20 1.11
N ILE A 185 -10.16 3.35 0.55
CA ILE A 185 -9.90 1.94 0.27
C ILE A 185 -9.99 1.74 -1.25
N ALA A 186 -9.20 0.85 -1.84
CA ALA A 186 -9.37 0.51 -3.25
C ALA A 186 -10.74 -0.15 -3.50
N SER A 187 -11.41 0.24 -4.58
CA SER A 187 -12.75 -0.28 -4.95
C SER A 187 -12.82 -1.80 -5.12
N ASN A 188 -14.05 -2.32 -5.24
CA ASN A 188 -14.37 -3.73 -5.44
C ASN A 188 -13.94 -4.66 -4.28
N PRO A 189 -14.26 -4.34 -3.01
CA PRO A 189 -13.89 -5.18 -1.86
C PRO A 189 -14.43 -6.62 -1.96
N SER A 190 -15.56 -6.80 -2.66
CA SER A 190 -16.19 -8.09 -2.88
C SER A 190 -15.48 -8.98 -3.89
N TYR A 191 -14.44 -8.51 -4.58
CA TYR A 191 -13.69 -9.29 -5.57
C TYR A 191 -13.18 -10.63 -5.02
N GLN A 192 -12.81 -10.67 -3.74
CA GLN A 192 -12.30 -11.87 -3.08
C GLN A 192 -13.35 -13.00 -2.93
N TYR A 193 -14.64 -12.67 -3.00
CA TYR A 193 -15.73 -13.64 -2.86
C TYR A 193 -16.20 -14.22 -4.20
N ALA A 194 -15.62 -13.76 -5.32
CA ALA A 194 -16.01 -14.20 -6.65
C ALA A 194 -15.71 -15.71 -6.86
N GLN A 195 -16.70 -16.44 -7.39
CA GLN A 195 -16.57 -17.85 -7.75
C GLN A 195 -16.68 -18.05 -9.26
N TYR A 196 -15.81 -18.86 -9.85
CA TYR A 196 -15.78 -19.05 -11.29
C TYR A 196 -16.77 -20.11 -11.81
N GLY A 197 -17.17 -21.08 -10.98
CA GLY A 197 -18.17 -22.10 -11.29
C GLY A 197 -17.75 -23.18 -12.30
N LYS A 198 -16.98 -22.82 -13.34
CA LYS A 198 -16.49 -23.75 -14.37
C LYS A 198 -15.02 -23.50 -14.75
N ALA A 199 -14.33 -24.56 -15.15
CA ALA A 199 -12.92 -24.50 -15.56
C ALA A 199 -12.66 -23.54 -16.73
N GLY A 200 -13.59 -23.45 -17.69
CA GLY A 200 -13.48 -22.56 -18.86
C GLY A 200 -13.33 -21.08 -18.50
N ARG A 201 -13.94 -20.63 -17.40
CA ARG A 201 -13.82 -19.22 -16.97
C ARG A 201 -12.40 -18.87 -16.50
N SER A 202 -11.66 -19.83 -15.94
CA SER A 202 -10.22 -19.64 -15.66
C SER A 202 -9.41 -19.53 -16.95
N ARG A 203 -9.78 -20.28 -18.00
CA ARG A 203 -9.11 -20.22 -19.30
C ARG A 203 -9.26 -18.85 -19.96
N TRP A 204 -10.44 -18.23 -19.86
CA TRP A 204 -10.68 -16.86 -20.36
C TRP A 204 -9.82 -15.80 -19.68
N LYS A 205 -9.37 -16.05 -18.45
CA LYS A 205 -8.47 -15.16 -17.69
C LYS A 205 -6.98 -15.45 -17.95
N ASN A 206 -6.66 -16.17 -19.03
CA ASN A 206 -5.30 -16.59 -19.36
C ASN A 206 -4.63 -17.45 -18.26
N ILE A 207 -5.41 -18.24 -17.52
CA ILE A 207 -4.90 -19.20 -16.53
C ILE A 207 -4.93 -20.60 -17.16
N ARG A 208 -3.77 -21.23 -17.29
CA ARG A 208 -3.62 -22.61 -17.78
C ARG A 208 -3.78 -23.63 -16.64
N PRO A 209 -4.15 -24.88 -16.95
CA PRO A 209 -4.19 -25.95 -15.94
C PRO A 209 -2.83 -26.14 -15.27
N THR A 210 -2.81 -26.30 -13.94
CA THR A 210 -1.61 -26.61 -13.16
C THR A 210 -1.57 -28.07 -12.78
N VAL A 211 -0.63 -28.85 -13.33
CA VAL A 211 -0.43 -30.26 -12.99
C VAL A 211 0.30 -30.41 -11.66
N ARG A 212 -0.26 -31.19 -10.72
CA ARG A 212 0.35 -31.43 -9.40
C ARG A 212 1.62 -32.28 -9.53
N GLY A 213 2.61 -32.02 -8.67
CA GLY A 213 3.88 -32.78 -8.66
C GLY A 213 3.70 -34.29 -8.47
N VAL A 214 2.79 -34.70 -7.60
CA VAL A 214 2.45 -36.12 -7.34
C VAL A 214 1.83 -36.86 -8.53
N ALA A 215 1.40 -36.14 -9.58
CA ALA A 215 0.83 -36.74 -10.78
C ALA A 215 1.87 -36.89 -11.90
N LYS A 216 3.14 -36.56 -11.63
CA LYS A 216 4.23 -36.60 -12.61
C LYS A 216 5.17 -37.77 -12.37
N ASN A 217 6.12 -37.99 -13.28
CA ASN A 217 7.18 -38.97 -13.10
C ASN A 217 8.27 -38.45 -12.14
N ALA A 218 9.09 -39.35 -11.62
CA ALA A 218 10.20 -39.01 -10.72
C ALA A 218 11.22 -38.03 -11.35
N ALA A 219 11.36 -38.06 -12.68
CA ALA A 219 12.23 -37.16 -13.43
C ALA A 219 11.72 -35.70 -13.47
N ASP A 220 10.39 -35.49 -13.41
CA ASP A 220 9.79 -34.16 -13.65
C ASP A 220 9.55 -33.35 -12.36
N HIS A 221 9.46 -34.04 -11.22
CA HIS A 221 9.14 -33.39 -9.95
C HIS A 221 9.67 -34.21 -8.77
N PRO A 222 10.15 -33.56 -7.70
CA PRO A 222 10.54 -34.23 -6.44
C PRO A 222 9.43 -35.03 -5.73
N HIS A 223 8.19 -34.98 -6.24
CA HIS A 223 7.04 -35.70 -5.69
C HIS A 223 6.49 -36.75 -6.65
N GLY A 224 7.09 -36.88 -7.84
CA GLY A 224 6.63 -37.79 -8.86
C GLY A 224 7.16 -39.22 -8.67
N GLY A 225 6.56 -40.16 -9.40
CA GLY A 225 6.90 -41.58 -9.33
C GLY A 225 6.21 -42.34 -8.19
N GLY A 226 6.69 -43.57 -7.94
CA GLY A 226 6.05 -44.52 -7.03
C GLY A 226 4.86 -45.26 -7.66
N ARG A 227 4.47 -46.40 -7.06
CA ARG A 227 3.26 -47.13 -7.46
C ARG A 227 2.05 -46.56 -6.72
N GLY A 228 0.97 -46.27 -7.46
CA GLY A 228 -0.24 -45.68 -6.90
C GLY A 228 -0.07 -44.23 -6.42
N LYS A 229 -1.03 -43.72 -5.64
CA LYS A 229 -1.00 -42.35 -5.10
C LYS A 229 -0.10 -42.30 -3.86
N SER A 230 1.17 -41.96 -4.04
CA SER A 230 2.13 -41.79 -2.94
C SER A 230 2.68 -40.36 -2.88
N LYS A 231 3.21 -39.97 -1.72
CA LYS A 231 4.00 -38.73 -1.53
C LYS A 231 5.49 -39.01 -1.43
N GLY A 232 5.91 -40.27 -1.52
CA GLY A 232 7.32 -40.69 -1.52
C GLY A 232 8.10 -40.35 -0.24
N ASN A 233 7.42 -40.01 0.86
CA ASN A 233 8.03 -39.50 2.10
C ASN A 233 8.96 -38.29 1.89
N VAL A 234 8.64 -37.43 0.91
CA VAL A 234 9.42 -36.22 0.59
C VAL A 234 8.69 -34.98 1.12
N ASP A 235 9.44 -34.06 1.73
CA ASP A 235 8.88 -32.77 2.13
C ASP A 235 8.30 -31.98 0.95
N PRO A 236 7.27 -31.14 1.16
CA PRO A 236 6.70 -30.31 0.11
C PRO A 236 7.71 -29.32 -0.49
N LYS A 237 8.09 -29.53 -1.75
CA LYS A 237 9.07 -28.73 -2.50
C LYS A 237 8.51 -28.31 -3.87
N SER A 238 9.10 -27.29 -4.46
CA SER A 238 8.85 -26.88 -5.84
C SER A 238 9.46 -27.89 -6.82
N PRO A 239 9.17 -27.78 -8.14
CA PRO A 239 9.84 -28.61 -9.15
C PRO A 239 11.37 -28.53 -9.10
N TRP A 240 11.91 -27.41 -8.62
CA TRP A 240 13.35 -27.14 -8.48
C TRP A 240 13.88 -27.37 -7.06
N GLY A 241 13.14 -28.10 -6.21
CA GLY A 241 13.59 -28.48 -4.87
C GLY A 241 13.46 -27.40 -3.78
N VAL A 242 12.91 -26.22 -4.09
CA VAL A 242 12.72 -25.14 -3.10
C VAL A 242 11.61 -25.52 -2.11
N PRO A 243 11.83 -25.48 -0.79
CA PRO A 243 10.78 -25.80 0.19
C PRO A 243 9.55 -24.88 0.06
N THR A 244 8.35 -25.47 -0.02
CA THR A 244 7.08 -24.74 -0.23
C THR A 244 6.22 -24.60 1.04
N LYS A 245 6.52 -25.39 2.07
CA LYS A 245 5.89 -25.32 3.39
C LYS A 245 6.96 -25.08 4.46
N SER A 246 6.65 -25.31 5.75
CA SER A 246 7.55 -25.11 6.92
C SER A 246 7.97 -23.68 7.25
N GLY A 247 7.54 -22.68 6.47
CA GLY A 247 7.86 -21.27 6.75
C GLY A 247 9.15 -20.77 6.11
N PHE A 248 9.72 -21.53 5.16
CA PHE A 248 10.89 -21.13 4.38
C PHE A 248 10.73 -19.72 3.78
N LYS A 249 11.66 -18.81 4.09
CA LYS A 249 11.66 -17.41 3.60
C LYS A 249 12.51 -17.35 2.32
N THR A 250 11.89 -16.99 1.20
CA THR A 250 12.57 -16.89 -0.11
C THR A 250 13.39 -15.61 -0.31
N ARG A 251 13.22 -14.60 0.56
CA ARG A 251 14.02 -13.38 0.51
C ARG A 251 15.47 -13.70 0.90
N PRO A 252 16.48 -13.35 0.07
CA PRO A 252 17.88 -13.58 0.41
C PRO A 252 18.27 -12.87 1.71
N LYS A 253 18.97 -13.56 2.61
CA LYS A 253 19.38 -13.02 3.93
C LYS A 253 20.20 -11.72 3.82
N ARG A 254 21.03 -11.60 2.78
CA ARG A 254 21.86 -10.41 2.53
C ARG A 254 21.06 -9.17 2.12
N LYS A 255 19.86 -9.33 1.55
CA LYS A 255 19.02 -8.23 1.08
C LYS A 255 18.03 -7.81 2.16
N ILE A 256 18.49 -7.16 3.23
CA ILE A 256 17.64 -6.75 4.37
C ILE A 256 16.68 -5.61 3.97
N ASN A 257 15.47 -5.57 4.56
CA ASN A 257 14.55 -4.46 4.36
C ASN A 257 14.75 -3.42 5.44
N HIS A 258 15.58 -2.42 5.17
CA HIS A 258 15.85 -1.40 6.19
C HIS A 258 14.62 -0.53 6.50
N ALA A 259 13.64 -0.46 5.61
CA ALA A 259 12.41 0.31 5.82
C ALA A 259 11.39 -0.36 6.74
N VAL A 260 11.54 -1.64 7.10
CA VAL A 260 10.57 -2.35 7.95
C VAL A 260 10.81 -1.98 9.41
N VAL A 261 9.75 -1.56 10.08
CA VAL A 261 9.73 -1.31 11.54
C VAL A 261 9.24 -2.57 12.26
N HIS A 262 8.09 -3.10 11.82
CA HIS A 262 7.56 -4.36 12.31
C HIS A 262 7.30 -5.33 11.14
N GLU A 263 7.88 -6.53 11.25
CA GLU A 263 7.64 -7.58 10.26
C GLU A 263 6.15 -7.99 10.23
N LYS A 264 5.69 -8.44 9.06
CA LYS A 264 4.35 -9.02 8.94
C LYS A 264 4.16 -10.21 9.90
N PRO A 265 2.97 -10.36 10.51
CA PRO A 265 2.68 -11.47 11.38
C PRO A 265 2.77 -12.81 10.63
N ARG A 266 3.34 -13.82 11.27
CA ARG A 266 3.49 -15.17 10.71
C ARG A 266 2.50 -16.11 11.38
N ASN A 267 1.73 -16.81 10.56
CA ASN A 267 0.71 -17.74 11.04
C ASN A 267 1.28 -19.08 11.55
N GLN A 268 2.55 -19.38 11.27
CA GLN A 268 3.25 -20.61 11.68
C GLN A 268 2.49 -21.92 11.37
N GLY A 269 1.73 -21.95 10.27
CA GLY A 269 0.95 -23.13 9.87
C GLY A 269 -0.33 -23.38 10.67
N LYS A 270 -0.67 -22.53 11.66
CA LYS A 270 -1.90 -22.68 12.44
C LYS A 270 -3.14 -22.46 11.57
N ARG A 271 -4.19 -23.27 11.75
CA ARG A 271 -5.45 -23.09 11.02
C ARG A 271 -6.14 -21.82 11.50
N ARG A 272 -6.51 -20.92 10.57
CA ARG A 272 -7.33 -19.75 10.90
C ARG A 272 -8.79 -20.18 11.04
N LYS A 273 -9.50 -19.67 12.05
CA LYS A 273 -10.95 -19.81 12.13
C LYS A 273 -11.58 -19.07 10.94
N ARG A 274 -12.59 -19.66 10.31
CA ARG A 274 -13.45 -18.95 9.36
C ARG A 274 -14.34 -18.05 10.22
N ASN A 275 -14.17 -16.73 10.07
CA ASN A 275 -15.20 -15.76 10.44
C ASN A 275 -16.11 -15.55 9.25
#